data_AF-A0A9P5MY76-F1
#
_entry.id   AF-A0A9P5MY76-F1
#
_cell.length_a   1.000
_cell.length_b   1.000
_cell.length_c   1.000
_cell.angle_alpha   90.00
_cell.angle_beta   90.00
_cell.angle_gamma   90.00
#
_symmetry.space_group_name_H-M   'P 1'
#
loop_
_entity.id
_entity.type
_entity.pdbx_description
1 polymer ?
#
loop_
_entity_poly.entity_id
_entity_poly.type
_entity_poly.pdbx_seq_one_letter_code
_entity_poly.pdbx_strand_id
1 'polypeptide(L)'
;PTAGTSPVIDRHPSPERKTQRTTPRKRIPPPAPVPHLIKKSRGRRVPEPDEARERTHICAVPGCSKSFARAEHLKRHVISLHTHEKPFVCECGKTFARRDNLLQHQRVH
;
A
#
# COMPACT_ATOMS: atom_id res chain seq x y z
N PRO A 1 10.64 -30.73 78.52
CA PRO A 1 10.29 -30.35 77.12
C PRO A 1 8.82 -29.90 77.03
N THR A 2 8.47 -28.75 77.63
CA THR A 2 8.37 -27.40 77.02
C THR A 2 7.38 -27.30 75.85
N ALA A 3 6.28 -26.62 76.14
CA ALA A 3 5.20 -26.21 75.24
C ALA A 3 5.71 -25.54 73.97
N GLY A 4 5.20 -25.98 72.82
CA GLY A 4 5.44 -25.36 71.52
C GLY A 4 4.40 -24.28 71.26
N THR A 5 4.75 -23.03 71.55
CA THR A 5 3.99 -21.84 71.13
C THR A 5 4.26 -21.60 69.64
N SER A 6 3.24 -21.72 68.79
CA SER A 6 3.35 -21.36 67.37
C SER A 6 3.41 -19.82 67.22
N PRO A 7 4.28 -19.27 66.35
CA PRO A 7 4.36 -17.83 66.15
C PRO A 7 3.26 -17.32 65.23
N VAL A 8 2.66 -16.18 65.61
CA VAL A 8 1.72 -15.40 64.79
C VAL A 8 2.52 -14.73 63.68
N ILE A 9 2.21 -15.06 62.43
CA ILE A 9 2.78 -14.39 61.25
C ILE A 9 1.98 -13.12 60.95
N ASP A 10 2.60 -11.98 61.19
CA ASP A 10 2.10 -10.65 60.85
C ASP A 10 1.99 -10.52 59.32
N ARG A 11 0.76 -10.34 58.82
CA ARG A 11 0.48 -10.20 57.40
C ARG A 11 0.48 -8.73 57.03
N HIS A 12 1.62 -8.26 56.52
CA HIS A 12 1.73 -6.93 55.91
C HIS A 12 0.76 -6.78 54.72
N PRO A 13 0.07 -5.63 54.58
CA PRO A 13 -0.83 -5.40 53.45
C PRO A 13 -0.06 -5.21 52.13
N SER A 14 -0.56 -5.83 51.07
CA SER A 14 -0.06 -5.67 49.69
C SER A 14 -0.28 -4.25 49.18
N PRO A 15 0.65 -3.69 48.38
CA PRO A 15 0.47 -2.39 47.77
C PRO A 15 -0.60 -2.44 46.67
N GLU A 16 -1.51 -1.46 46.71
CA GLU A 16 -2.65 -1.34 45.82
C GLU A 16 -2.20 -1.09 44.37
N ARG A 17 -2.66 -1.92 43.43
CA ARG A 17 -2.43 -1.72 42.00
C ARG A 17 -3.23 -0.52 41.52
N LYS A 18 -2.54 0.59 41.23
CA LYS A 18 -3.15 1.75 40.55
C LYS A 18 -3.64 1.32 39.17
N THR A 19 -4.95 1.21 38.99
CA THR A 19 -5.61 1.03 37.70
C THR A 19 -5.30 2.22 36.80
N GLN A 20 -4.55 1.99 35.72
CA GLN A 20 -4.29 2.99 34.70
C GLN A 20 -5.60 3.25 33.93
N ARG A 21 -6.09 4.48 34.00
CA ARG A 21 -7.26 4.95 33.27
C ARG A 21 -6.91 4.99 31.78
N THR A 22 -7.37 4.01 31.02
CA THR A 22 -7.24 4.03 29.56
C THR A 22 -8.16 5.11 29.00
N THR A 23 -7.61 6.05 28.24
CA THR A 23 -8.42 7.10 27.59
C THR A 23 -9.26 6.46 26.48
N PRO A 24 -10.50 6.92 26.25
CA PRO A 24 -11.32 6.37 25.16
C PRO A 24 -10.64 6.68 23.82
N ARG A 25 -10.41 5.64 23.01
CA ARG A 25 -9.85 5.78 21.66
C ARG A 25 -10.84 6.59 20.81
N LYS A 26 -10.46 7.83 20.47
CA LYS A 26 -11.24 8.72 19.61
C LYS A 26 -11.48 8.00 18.27
N ARG A 27 -12.74 7.69 17.95
CA ARG A 27 -13.12 7.12 16.65
C ARG A 27 -12.77 8.16 15.57
N ILE A 28 -11.80 7.83 14.73
CA ILE A 28 -11.49 8.60 13.52
C ILE A 28 -12.61 8.26 12.51
N PRO A 29 -13.36 9.25 12.00
CA PRO A 29 -14.37 9.00 10.98
C PRO A 29 -13.71 8.52 9.67
N PRO A 30 -14.36 7.66 8.88
CA PRO A 30 -13.81 7.19 7.62
C PRO A 30 -13.57 8.37 6.67
N PRO A 31 -12.51 8.33 5.84
CA PRO A 31 -12.24 9.40 4.88
C PRO A 31 -13.42 9.56 3.92
N ALA A 32 -13.74 10.81 3.60
CA ALA A 32 -14.82 11.15 2.67
C ALA A 32 -14.63 10.43 1.32
N PRO A 33 -15.72 10.02 0.64
CA PRO A 33 -15.63 9.35 -0.65
C PRO A 33 -14.93 10.29 -1.64
N VAL A 34 -13.77 9.85 -2.14
CA VAL A 34 -13.09 10.56 -3.22
C VAL A 34 -14.02 10.62 -4.42
N PRO A 35 -14.20 11.79 -5.06
CA PRO A 35 -14.98 11.86 -6.28
C PRO A 35 -14.34 10.90 -7.29
N HIS A 36 -15.10 9.89 -7.70
CA HIS A 36 -14.74 9.08 -8.86
C HIS A 36 -14.74 10.04 -10.04
N LEU A 37 -13.56 10.54 -10.43
CA LEU A 37 -13.40 11.13 -11.75
C LEU A 37 -13.87 10.06 -12.71
N ILE A 38 -15.06 10.28 -13.27
CA ILE A 38 -15.58 9.55 -14.42
C ILE A 38 -14.46 9.66 -15.44
N LYS A 39 -13.70 8.58 -15.61
CA LYS A 39 -12.74 8.47 -16.70
C LYS A 39 -13.61 8.61 -17.93
N LYS A 40 -13.68 9.82 -18.51
CA LYS A 40 -14.31 10.04 -19.81
C LYS A 40 -13.79 8.89 -20.66
N SER A 41 -14.69 8.00 -21.04
CA SER A 41 -14.40 6.95 -22.00
C SER A 41 -13.81 7.70 -23.17
N ARG A 42 -12.48 7.67 -23.31
CA ARG A 42 -11.84 8.18 -24.50
C ARG A 42 -12.49 7.35 -25.58
N GLY A 43 -13.42 7.97 -26.32
CA GLY A 43 -14.15 7.30 -27.38
C GLY A 43 -13.14 6.52 -28.21
N ARG A 44 -13.52 5.35 -28.72
CA ARG A 44 -12.71 4.67 -29.72
C ARG A 44 -12.46 5.69 -30.83
N ARG A 45 -11.28 6.32 -30.83
CA ARG A 45 -10.83 7.19 -31.90
C ARG A 45 -10.63 6.22 -33.06
N VAL A 46 -11.55 6.27 -34.02
CA VAL A 46 -11.40 5.56 -35.30
C VAL A 46 -10.10 6.11 -35.89
N PRO A 47 -9.04 5.29 -36.02
CA PRO A 47 -7.83 5.76 -36.68
C PRO A 47 -8.14 5.84 -38.17
N GLU A 48 -7.97 7.04 -38.74
CA GLU A 48 -8.09 7.29 -40.16
C GLU A 48 -7.09 6.41 -40.94
N PRO A 49 -7.47 5.90 -42.13
CA PRO A 49 -6.76 4.82 -42.82
C PRO A 49 -5.34 5.17 -43.33
N ASP A 50 -4.88 6.42 -43.20
CA ASP A 50 -3.56 6.88 -43.69
C ASP A 50 -2.54 7.21 -42.59
N GLU A 51 -2.91 7.12 -41.30
CA GLU A 51 -1.90 7.13 -40.23
C GLU A 51 -1.39 5.69 -40.03
N ALA A 52 -0.40 5.32 -40.84
CA ALA A 52 0.50 4.21 -40.52
C ALA A 52 1.08 4.47 -39.13
N ARG A 53 0.40 3.97 -38.09
CA ARG A 53 0.71 4.14 -36.69
C ARG A 53 2.16 3.70 -36.48
N GLU A 54 3.05 4.67 -36.42
CA GLU A 54 4.47 4.47 -36.20
C GLU A 54 4.62 3.90 -34.78
N ARG A 55 4.63 2.57 -34.67
CA ARG A 55 4.93 1.86 -33.41
C ARG A 55 6.44 1.83 -33.22
N THR A 56 7.02 3.02 -33.07
CA THR A 56 8.47 3.23 -32.99
C THR A 56 9.07 2.73 -31.68
N HIS A 57 8.28 2.65 -30.62
CA HIS A 57 8.80 2.31 -29.30
C HIS A 57 8.75 0.79 -29.06
N ILE A 58 9.82 0.13 -29.52
CA ILE A 58 10.04 -1.32 -29.40
C ILE A 58 10.84 -1.61 -28.12
N CYS A 59 10.51 -2.72 -27.46
CA CYS A 59 11.30 -3.22 -26.34
C CYS A 59 12.67 -3.71 -26.81
N ALA A 60 13.73 -3.13 -26.25
CA ALA A 60 15.11 -3.50 -26.57
C ALA A 60 15.60 -4.76 -25.83
N VAL A 61 14.76 -5.36 -24.97
CA VAL A 61 15.14 -6.54 -24.19
C VAL A 61 15.15 -7.78 -25.10
N PRO A 62 16.27 -8.53 -25.18
CA PRO A 62 16.36 -9.72 -26.00
C PRO A 62 15.30 -10.75 -25.58
N GLY A 63 14.55 -11.27 -26.55
CA GLY A 63 13.41 -12.17 -26.29
C GLY A 63 12.07 -11.46 -26.03
N CYS A 64 12.02 -10.11 -26.04
CA CYS A 64 10.78 -9.36 -25.89
C CYS A 64 10.36 -8.64 -27.18
N SER A 65 9.37 -9.18 -27.90
CA SER A 65 8.86 -8.62 -29.16
C SER A 65 7.74 -7.57 -28.99
N LYS A 66 7.65 -6.89 -27.84
CA LYS A 66 6.57 -5.92 -27.58
C LYS A 66 6.90 -4.54 -28.16
N SER A 67 5.94 -3.94 -28.85
CA SER A 67 6.02 -2.57 -29.36
C SER A 67 4.81 -1.74 -28.93
N PHE A 68 5.05 -0.45 -28.71
CA PHE A 68 4.06 0.49 -28.19
C PHE A 68 4.00 1.73 -29.07
N ALA A 69 2.80 2.32 -29.17
CA ALA A 69 2.59 3.57 -29.88
C ALA A 69 3.08 4.82 -29.09
N ARG A 70 3.52 4.64 -27.84
CA ARG A 70 3.99 5.74 -26.97
C ARG A 70 5.17 5.28 -26.12
N ALA A 71 6.16 6.15 -25.96
CA ALA A 71 7.35 5.89 -25.14
C ALA A 71 7.00 5.59 -23.68
N GLU A 72 6.03 6.30 -23.10
CA GLU A 72 5.58 6.07 -21.71
C GLU A 72 5.11 4.63 -21.48
N HIS A 73 4.40 4.06 -22.45
CA HIS A 73 3.90 2.68 -22.36
C HIS A 73 5.04 1.67 -22.45
N LEU A 74 6.04 1.94 -23.30
CA LEU A 74 7.25 1.13 -23.38
C LEU A 74 8.04 1.20 -22.06
N LYS A 75 8.25 2.40 -21.53
CA LYS A 75 8.96 2.61 -20.26
C LYS A 75 8.27 1.87 -19.11
N ARG A 76 6.95 1.98 -19.00
CA ARG A 76 6.16 1.21 -18.03
C ARG A 76 6.33 -0.29 -18.22
N HIS A 77 6.27 -0.77 -19.46
CA HIS A 77 6.44 -2.18 -19.79
C HIS A 77 7.80 -2.71 -19.30
N VAL A 78 8.87 -2.00 -19.63
CA VAL A 78 10.24 -2.37 -19.23
C VAL A 78 10.41 -2.38 -17.72
N ILE A 79 9.94 -1.33 -17.03
CA ILE A 79 10.04 -1.24 -15.57
C ILE A 79 9.28 -2.39 -14.89
N SER A 80 8.08 -2.69 -15.36
CA SER A 80 7.20 -3.67 -14.71
C SER A 80 7.60 -5.13 -14.93
N LEU A 81 8.15 -5.47 -16.10
CA LEU A 81 8.36 -6.87 -16.50
C LEU A 81 9.82 -7.27 -16.61
N HIS A 82 10.74 -6.31 -16.80
CA HIS A 82 12.14 -6.62 -17.05
C HIS A 82 13.06 -6.14 -15.94
N THR A 83 12.85 -4.92 -15.42
CA THR A 83 13.72 -4.39 -14.35
C THR A 83 13.22 -4.72 -12.95
N HIS A 84 11.94 -5.11 -12.81
CA HIS A 84 11.26 -5.31 -11.52
C HIS A 84 11.40 -4.12 -10.55
N GLU A 85 11.78 -2.95 -11.06
CA GLU A 85 11.94 -1.76 -10.25
C GLU A 85 10.56 -1.22 -9.88
N LYS A 86 10.38 -0.97 -8.58
CA LYS A 86 9.12 -0.51 -8.02
C LYS A 86 9.36 0.81 -7.30
N PRO A 87 9.48 1.92 -8.05
CA PRO A 87 9.85 3.21 -7.48
C PRO A 87 8.77 3.80 -6.57
N PHE A 88 7.55 3.25 -6.59
CA PHE A 88 6.43 3.76 -5.80
C PHE A 88 6.30 2.96 -4.52
N VAL A 89 6.81 3.51 -3.43
CA VAL A 89 6.79 2.91 -2.09
C VAL A 89 5.65 3.49 -1.28
N CYS A 90 4.90 2.64 -0.60
CA CYS A 90 3.90 3.03 0.39
C CYS A 90 4.53 3.16 1.78
N GLU A 91 3.92 3.97 2.65
CA GLU A 91 4.36 4.16 4.04
C GLU A 91 4.38 2.85 4.85
N CYS A 92 3.58 1.85 4.45
CA CYS A 92 3.62 0.51 5.05
C CYS A 92 4.74 -0.40 4.50
N GLY A 93 5.67 0.14 3.70
CA GLY A 93 6.80 -0.58 3.11
C GLY A 93 6.47 -1.38 1.83
N LYS A 94 5.22 -1.41 1.37
CA LYS A 94 4.85 -2.10 0.13
C LYS A 94 5.25 -1.29 -1.10
N THR A 95 5.87 -1.95 -2.08
CA THR A 95 6.35 -1.30 -3.31
C THR A 95 5.51 -1.66 -4.54
N PHE A 96 5.32 -0.70 -5.43
CA PHE A 96 4.51 -0.80 -6.63
C PHE A 96 5.29 -0.32 -7.85
N ALA A 97 5.09 -0.98 -9.00
CA ALA A 97 5.68 -0.57 -10.28
C ALA A 97 4.96 0.65 -10.89
N ARG A 98 3.79 1.02 -10.38
CA ARG A 98 2.95 2.09 -10.94
C ARG A 98 2.32 2.95 -9.86
N ARG A 99 2.23 4.25 -10.14
CA ARG A 99 1.62 5.25 -9.25
C ARG A 99 0.14 4.98 -9.01
N ASP A 100 -0.62 4.58 -10.03
CA ASP A 100 -2.05 4.29 -9.88
C ASP A 100 -2.32 3.09 -8.97
N ASN A 101 -1.45 2.09 -8.99
CA ASN A 101 -1.53 0.96 -8.07
C ASN A 101 -1.21 1.39 -6.63
N LEU A 102 -0.20 2.24 -6.42
CA LEU A 102 0.09 2.82 -5.11
C LEU A 102 -1.10 3.63 -4.59
N LEU A 103 -1.68 4.50 -5.42
CA LEU A 103 -2.84 5.33 -5.04
C LEU A 103 -4.07 4.48 -4.70
N GLN A 104 -4.29 3.38 -5.41
CA GLN A 104 -5.36 2.43 -5.07
C GLN A 104 -5.06 1.72 -3.75
N HIS A 105 -3.81 1.29 -3.55
CA HIS A 105 -3.38 0.65 -2.32
C HIS A 105 -3.50 1.56 -1.11
N GLN A 106 -3.21 2.84 -1.24
CA GLN A 106 -3.36 3.80 -0.14
C GLN A 106 -4.80 3.92 0.37
N ARG A 107 -5.81 3.55 -0.43
CA ARG A 107 -7.21 3.57 0.00
C ARG A 107 -7.58 2.45 0.98
N VAL A 108 -6.72 1.44 1.12
CA VAL A 108 -6.96 0.31 2.04
C VAL A 108 -6.22 0.45 3.38
N HIS A 109 -5.50 1.56 3.57
CA HIS A 109 -5.05 2.01 4.88
C HIS A 109 -6.19 2.69 5.62
#